data_AF-A0A432S8X0-F1
#
_entry.id   AF-A0A432S8X0-F1
#
_cell.length_a   1.000
_cell.length_b   1.000
_cell.length_c   1.000
_cell.angle_alpha   90.00
_cell.angle_beta   90.00
_cell.angle_gamma   90.00
#
_symmetry.space_group_name_H-M   'P 1'
#
loop_
_entity.id
_entity.type
_entity.pdbx_description
1 polymer ?
#
loop_
_entity_poly.entity_id
_entity_poly.type
_entity_poly.pdbx_seq_one_letter_code
_entity_poly.pdbx_strand_id
1 'polypeptide(L)'
;MNRVKVSIGHSGNLDKAINKALEKVKNPNLIIVFFSPKFNPNEIYTKIRDKVGKNTEIIGTSTAGEISNETDCSVHTVSIAAIESPYINIGVGVGKDLSKNILYATEQSIIEATKSLDKNKRMTTINILQRAYIKKSLHELL
;
A
#
# COMPACT_ATOMS: atom_id res chain seq x y z
N MET A 1 2.67 -18.57 12.23
CA MET A 1 3.09 -17.15 12.07
C MET A 1 2.66 -16.69 10.70
N ASN A 2 1.69 -15.76 10.60
CA ASN A 2 1.16 -15.35 9.30
C ASN A 2 2.24 -14.63 8.49
N ARG A 3 2.55 -15.19 7.31
CA ARG A 3 3.57 -14.68 6.40
C ARG A 3 3.11 -13.41 5.67
N VAL A 4 1.80 -13.22 5.55
CA VAL A 4 1.14 -12.05 5.00
C VAL A 4 -0.06 -11.73 5.89
N LYS A 5 -0.24 -10.46 6.22
CA LYS A 5 -1.46 -9.94 6.86
C LYS A 5 -2.18 -9.05 5.86
N VAL A 6 -3.48 -9.24 5.75
CA VAL A 6 -4.35 -8.40 4.95
C VAL A 6 -5.49 -7.94 5.84
N SER A 7 -5.84 -6.66 5.73
CA SER A 7 -7.00 -6.08 6.40
C SER A 7 -7.71 -5.14 5.45
N ILE A 8 -9.04 -5.16 5.48
CA ILE A 8 -9.88 -4.41 4.55
C ILE A 8 -10.76 -3.47 5.38
N GLY A 9 -10.84 -2.22 4.95
CA GLY A 9 -11.75 -1.24 5.49
C GLY A 9 -12.67 -0.69 4.41
N HIS A 10 -13.96 -0.75 4.66
CA HIS A 10 -15.01 -0.29 3.75
C HIS A 10 -15.97 0.64 4.51
N SER A 11 -16.19 1.84 3.98
CA SER A 11 -17.15 2.81 4.55
C SER A 11 -17.45 3.99 3.62
N GLY A 12 -18.62 4.61 3.78
CA GLY A 12 -18.91 5.96 3.27
C GLY A 12 -18.13 7.09 3.96
N ASN A 13 -17.39 6.80 5.03
CA ASN A 13 -16.52 7.75 5.71
C ASN A 13 -15.05 7.31 5.58
N LEU A 14 -14.21 8.18 5.03
CA LEU A 14 -12.80 7.90 4.75
C LEU A 14 -12.01 7.51 6.01
N ASP A 15 -12.14 8.24 7.11
CA ASP A 15 -11.39 7.96 8.34
C ASP A 15 -11.79 6.59 8.92
N LYS A 16 -13.08 6.24 8.86
CA LYS A 16 -13.57 4.93 9.26
C LYS A 16 -13.02 3.81 8.37
N ALA A 17 -12.96 4.02 7.06
CA ALA A 17 -12.36 3.06 6.13
C ALA A 17 -10.86 2.86 6.42
N ILE A 18 -10.10 3.94 6.65
CA ILE A 18 -8.67 3.87 6.99
C ILE A 18 -8.46 3.12 8.30
N ASN A 19 -9.20 3.48 9.35
CA ASN A 19 -9.05 2.85 10.66
C ASN A 19 -9.36 1.35 10.62
N LYS A 20 -10.43 0.94 9.91
CA LYS A 20 -10.74 -0.49 9.68
C LYS A 20 -9.62 -1.19 8.89
N ALA A 21 -9.11 -0.57 7.83
CA ALA A 21 -8.04 -1.16 7.02
C ALA A 21 -6.73 -1.34 7.80
N LEU A 22 -6.46 -0.52 8.82
CA LEU A 22 -5.25 -0.59 9.62
C LEU A 22 -5.43 -1.36 10.95
N GLU A 23 -6.64 -1.83 11.27
CA GLU A 23 -6.92 -2.48 12.56
C GLU A 23 -6.00 -3.70 12.83
N LYS A 24 -5.74 -4.51 11.81
CA LYS A 24 -4.94 -5.75 11.90
C LYS A 24 -3.54 -5.62 11.27
N VAL A 25 -3.23 -4.44 10.72
CA VAL A 25 -2.01 -4.16 9.94
C VAL A 25 -1.36 -2.88 10.47
N LYS A 26 -0.18 -3.01 11.09
CA LYS A 26 0.49 -1.88 11.75
C LYS A 26 1.43 -1.14 10.80
N ASN A 27 2.12 -1.86 9.93
CA ASN A 27 3.12 -1.31 9.03
C ASN A 27 2.90 -1.88 7.62
N PRO A 28 1.89 -1.41 6.88
CA PRO A 28 1.60 -1.90 5.55
C PRO A 28 2.75 -1.63 4.58
N ASN A 29 3.06 -2.59 3.72
CA ASN A 29 3.93 -2.41 2.56
C ASN A 29 3.17 -1.76 1.41
N LEU A 30 1.88 -2.08 1.29
CA LEU A 30 1.01 -1.59 0.24
C LEU A 30 -0.39 -1.28 0.77
N ILE A 31 -0.93 -0.16 0.31
CA ILE A 31 -2.35 0.19 0.36
C ILE A 31 -2.91 0.12 -1.05
N ILE A 32 -4.01 -0.58 -1.22
CA ILE A 32 -4.84 -0.55 -2.42
C ILE A 32 -6.13 0.19 -2.05
N VAL A 33 -6.46 1.25 -2.76
CA VAL A 33 -7.66 2.06 -2.50
C VAL A 33 -8.55 2.17 -3.73
N PHE A 34 -9.84 1.91 -3.53
CA PHE A 34 -10.90 2.18 -4.49
C PHE A 34 -11.92 3.11 -3.84
N PHE A 35 -12.37 4.11 -4.57
CA PHE A 35 -13.31 5.09 -4.03
C PHE A 35 -14.32 5.58 -5.06
N SER A 36 -15.49 5.97 -4.55
CA SER A 36 -16.50 6.63 -5.35
C SER A 36 -15.97 7.95 -5.92
N PRO A 37 -16.29 8.31 -7.18
CA PRO A 37 -15.87 9.59 -7.77
C PRO A 37 -16.40 10.84 -7.06
N LYS A 38 -17.30 10.69 -6.06
CA LYS A 38 -17.70 11.80 -5.18
C LYS A 38 -16.59 12.29 -4.25
N PHE A 39 -15.58 11.46 -3.96
CA PHE A 39 -14.47 11.86 -3.11
C PHE A 39 -13.39 12.58 -3.91
N ASN A 40 -12.72 13.53 -3.27
CA ASN A 40 -11.56 14.20 -3.84
C ASN A 40 -10.33 13.24 -3.81
N PRO A 41 -9.75 12.86 -4.97
CA PRO A 41 -8.60 11.96 -5.00
C PRO A 41 -7.38 12.43 -4.19
N ASN A 42 -7.12 13.74 -4.16
CA ASN A 42 -5.99 14.31 -3.43
C ASN A 42 -6.21 14.21 -1.93
N GLU A 43 -7.44 14.44 -1.46
CA GLU A 43 -7.77 14.29 -0.04
C GLU A 43 -7.63 12.83 0.41
N ILE A 44 -8.13 11.89 -0.40
CA ILE A 44 -8.01 10.45 -0.15
C ILE A 44 -6.52 10.07 -0.01
N TYR A 45 -5.71 10.45 -0.99
CA TYR A 45 -4.28 10.14 -0.99
C TYR A 45 -3.57 10.74 0.22
N THR A 46 -3.76 12.03 0.49
CA THR A 46 -3.08 12.73 1.59
C THR A 46 -3.46 12.12 2.94
N LYS A 47 -4.74 11.89 3.22
CA LYS A 47 -5.17 11.29 4.50
C LYS A 47 -4.63 9.88 4.71
N ILE A 48 -4.62 9.05 3.66
CA ILE A 48 -4.01 7.71 3.75
C ILE A 48 -2.51 7.86 4.01
N ARG A 49 -1.82 8.69 3.23
CA ARG A 49 -0.36 8.93 3.33
C ARG A 49 0.05 9.40 4.72
N ASP A 50 -0.72 10.29 5.35
CA ASP A 50 -0.45 10.79 6.69
C ASP A 50 -0.54 9.68 7.75
N LYS A 51 -1.41 8.69 7.55
CA LYS A 51 -1.60 7.56 8.48
C LYS A 51 -0.56 6.45 8.31
N VAL A 52 -0.15 6.16 7.07
CA VAL A 52 0.78 5.04 6.78
C VAL A 52 2.24 5.46 6.64
N GLY A 53 2.51 6.76 6.51
CA GLY A 53 3.86 7.29 6.37
C GLY A 53 4.45 7.13 4.96
N LYS A 54 5.69 7.59 4.77
CA LYS A 54 6.34 7.72 3.44
C LYS A 54 6.89 6.42 2.83
N ASN A 55 6.88 5.32 3.57
CA ASN A 55 7.51 4.06 3.16
C ASN A 55 6.49 2.99 2.71
N THR A 56 5.21 3.30 2.79
CA THR A 56 4.13 2.43 2.29
C THR A 56 3.76 2.86 0.88
N GLU A 57 3.69 1.93 -0.05
CA GLU A 57 3.19 2.26 -1.38
C GLU A 57 1.66 2.37 -1.38
N ILE A 58 1.12 3.30 -2.16
CA ILE A 58 -0.33 3.52 -2.27
C ILE A 58 -0.68 3.46 -3.75
N ILE A 59 -1.53 2.51 -4.12
CA ILE A 59 -2.10 2.40 -5.46
C ILE A 59 -3.61 2.43 -5.37
N GLY A 60 -4.27 2.83 -6.44
CA GLY A 60 -5.72 2.90 -6.44
C GLY A 60 -6.27 3.79 -7.53
N THR A 61 -7.59 3.86 -7.59
CA THR A 61 -8.30 4.74 -8.51
C THR A 61 -9.71 5.04 -8.00
N SER A 62 -10.29 6.13 -8.49
CA SER A 62 -11.73 6.28 -8.47
C SER A 62 -12.37 5.31 -9.47
N THR A 63 -13.66 5.01 -9.31
CA THR A 63 -14.50 4.35 -10.34
C THR A 63 -14.13 2.92 -10.76
N ALA A 64 -13.24 2.22 -10.06
CA ALA A 64 -13.06 0.77 -10.23
C ALA A 64 -13.82 0.01 -9.13
N GLY A 65 -14.34 -1.16 -9.47
CA GLY A 65 -15.17 -1.99 -8.59
C GLY A 65 -14.58 -2.12 -7.18
N GLU A 66 -15.43 -1.98 -6.18
CA GLU A 66 -15.02 -1.99 -4.78
C GLU A 66 -14.63 -3.42 -4.36
N ILE A 67 -13.39 -3.62 -3.92
CA ILE A 67 -13.00 -4.85 -3.24
C ILE A 67 -13.41 -4.70 -1.77
N SER A 68 -14.57 -5.26 -1.44
CA SER A 68 -15.12 -5.24 -0.08
C SER A 68 -15.37 -6.68 0.40
N ASN A 69 -15.23 -6.88 1.71
CA ASN A 69 -15.65 -8.09 2.41
C ASN A 69 -17.06 -7.95 3.00
N GLU A 70 -17.68 -6.78 2.87
CA GLU A 70 -19.05 -6.50 3.30
C GLU A 70 -20.01 -7.02 2.21
N THR A 71 -21.05 -7.74 2.60
CA THR A 71 -22.05 -8.31 1.68
C THR A 71 -23.13 -7.31 1.29
N ASP A 72 -23.29 -6.24 2.07
CA ASP A 72 -24.26 -5.18 1.83
C ASP A 72 -23.61 -4.07 1.01
N CYS A 73 -23.68 -4.21 -0.32
CA CYS A 73 -23.18 -3.21 -1.26
C CYS A 73 -23.80 -1.84 -0.96
N SER A 74 -22.97 -0.85 -0.68
CA SER A 74 -23.40 0.54 -0.47
C SER A 74 -22.76 1.45 -1.50
N VAL A 75 -23.45 2.55 -1.83
CA VAL A 75 -22.93 3.54 -2.78
C VAL A 75 -22.14 4.62 -2.05
N HIS A 76 -21.28 5.32 -2.78
CA HIS A 76 -20.50 6.46 -2.26
C HIS A 76 -19.53 6.07 -1.15
N THR A 77 -18.80 4.97 -1.36
CA THR A 77 -17.87 4.46 -0.36
C THR A 77 -16.42 4.59 -0.77
N VAL A 78 -15.56 4.27 0.19
CA VAL A 78 -14.13 4.04 0.04
C VAL A 78 -13.84 2.63 0.56
N SER A 79 -13.13 1.85 -0.25
CA SER A 79 -12.62 0.53 0.10
C SER A 79 -11.10 0.55 0.09
N ILE A 80 -10.47 0.14 1.19
CA ILE A 80 -9.03 0.18 1.39
C ILE A 80 -8.56 -1.21 1.83
N ALA A 81 -7.63 -1.80 1.09
CA ALA A 81 -6.93 -3.01 1.51
C ALA A 81 -5.51 -2.65 1.92
N ALA A 82 -5.13 -3.05 3.13
CA ALA A 82 -3.77 -2.92 3.66
C ALA A 82 -3.08 -4.28 3.68
N ILE A 83 -1.87 -4.35 3.13
CA ILE A 83 -1.07 -5.58 3.03
C ILE A 83 0.25 -5.37 3.77
N GLU A 84 0.52 -6.21 4.76
CA GLU A 84 1.77 -6.26 5.52
C GLU A 84 2.43 -7.63 5.39
N SER A 85 3.68 -7.64 4.94
CA SER A 85 4.53 -8.82 4.89
C SER A 85 6.00 -8.41 4.95
N PRO A 86 6.81 -9.05 5.81
CA PRO A 86 8.26 -8.84 5.82
C PRO A 86 8.96 -9.46 4.60
N TYR A 87 8.23 -10.22 3.77
CA TYR A 87 8.76 -10.95 2.62
C TYR A 87 8.36 -10.34 1.27
N ILE A 88 7.57 -9.26 1.30
CA ILE A 88 7.09 -8.61 0.09
C ILE A 88 7.68 -7.21 0.05
N ASN A 89 8.30 -6.89 -1.08
CA ASN A 89 8.76 -5.56 -1.41
C ASN A 89 8.02 -5.09 -2.65
N ILE A 90 7.57 -3.84 -2.65
CA ILE A 90 6.71 -3.29 -3.69
C ILE A 90 7.29 -1.98 -4.17
N GLY A 91 7.36 -1.84 -5.50
CA GLY A 91 7.73 -0.62 -6.19
C GLY A 91 6.53 -0.11 -6.99
N VAL A 92 6.28 1.19 -6.93
CA VAL A 92 5.20 1.85 -7.67
C VAL A 92 5.77 3.01 -8.49
N GLY A 93 5.28 3.15 -9.72
CA GLY A 93 5.61 4.28 -10.58
C GLY A 93 4.41 4.70 -11.42
N VAL A 94 4.34 5.98 -11.76
CA VAL A 94 3.19 6.58 -12.43
C VAL A 94 3.62 7.17 -13.77
N GLY A 95 3.11 6.59 -14.85
CA GLY A 95 3.23 7.20 -16.18
C GLY A 95 2.29 8.39 -16.30
N LYS A 96 2.82 9.54 -16.72
CA LYS A 96 2.05 10.78 -16.91
C LYS A 96 2.01 11.16 -18.38
N ASP A 97 0.99 11.94 -18.77
CA ASP A 97 0.86 12.47 -20.12
C ASP A 97 0.84 11.39 -21.23
N LEU A 98 0.16 10.26 -20.98
CA LEU A 98 0.11 9.12 -21.91
C LEU A 98 -0.31 9.52 -23.34
N SER A 99 -1.22 10.50 -23.47
CA SER A 99 -1.68 10.99 -24.77
C SER A 99 -0.61 11.76 -25.56
N LYS A 100 0.43 12.28 -24.91
CA LYS A 100 1.53 12.99 -25.57
C LYS A 100 2.60 12.02 -26.08
N ASN A 101 3.00 11.06 -25.24
CA ASN A 101 4.01 10.05 -25.61
C ASN A 101 3.92 8.82 -24.69
N ILE A 102 3.34 7.74 -25.20
CA ILE A 102 3.14 6.49 -24.46
C ILE A 102 4.46 5.81 -24.05
N LEU A 103 5.47 5.82 -24.93
CA LEU A 103 6.75 5.17 -24.67
C LEU A 103 7.47 5.88 -23.53
N TYR A 104 7.55 7.20 -23.59
CA TYR A 104 8.14 8.00 -22.53
C TYR A 104 7.40 7.83 -21.19
N ALA A 105 6.06 7.89 -21.19
CA ALA A 105 5.27 7.68 -19.97
C ALA A 105 5.53 6.30 -19.33
N THR A 106 5.65 5.28 -20.17
CA THR A 106 5.94 3.91 -19.73
C THR A 106 7.34 3.81 -19.14
N GLU A 107 8.36 4.31 -19.83
CA GLU A 107 9.74 4.33 -19.34
C GLU A 107 9.85 5.06 -18.00
N GLN A 108 9.21 6.22 -17.86
CA GLN A 108 9.21 6.95 -16.59
C GLN A 108 8.55 6.16 -15.45
N SER A 109 7.42 5.48 -15.71
CA SER A 109 6.78 4.63 -14.70
C SER A 109 7.67 3.49 -14.21
N ILE A 110 8.45 2.87 -15.11
CA ILE A 110 9.36 1.78 -14.76
C ILE A 110 10.52 2.30 -13.90
N ILE A 111 11.07 3.47 -14.28
CA ILE A 111 12.15 4.14 -13.52
C ILE A 111 11.67 4.51 -12.12
N GLU A 112 10.47 5.09 -12.00
CA GLU A 112 9.88 5.44 -10.69
C GLU A 112 9.63 4.19 -9.84
N ALA A 113 9.05 3.13 -10.42
CA ALA A 113 8.81 1.87 -9.73
C ALA A 113 10.11 1.25 -9.20
N THR A 114 11.18 1.29 -9.99
CA THR A 114 12.50 0.79 -9.58
C THR A 114 13.07 1.58 -8.40
N LYS A 115 12.99 2.93 -8.45
CA LYS A 115 13.45 3.79 -7.35
C LYS A 115 12.65 3.57 -6.05
N SER A 116 11.32 3.44 -6.17
CA SER A 116 10.43 3.12 -5.05
C SER A 116 10.78 1.75 -4.45
N LEU A 117 11.00 0.73 -5.29
CA LEU A 117 11.38 -0.61 -4.86
C LEU A 117 12.69 -0.62 -4.07
N ASP A 118 13.71 0.11 -4.54
CA ASP A 118 15.02 0.16 -3.88
C ASP A 118 14.98 0.80 -2.49
N LYS A 119 14.14 1.83 -2.31
CA LYS A 119 13.91 2.46 -0.99
C LYS A 119 13.39 1.44 0.02
N ASN A 120 12.47 0.57 -0.41
CA ASN A 120 11.81 -0.42 0.44
C ASN A 120 12.62 -1.73 0.57
N LYS A 121 13.56 -1.99 -0.34
CA LYS A 121 14.45 -3.17 -0.33
C LYS A 121 15.31 -3.23 0.92
N ARG A 122 15.90 -2.10 1.35
CA ARG A 122 16.70 -2.02 2.58
C ARG A 122 15.91 -2.47 3.82
N MET A 123 14.67 -2.01 3.96
CA MET A 123 13.80 -2.40 5.06
C MET A 123 13.43 -3.88 5.01
N THR A 124 13.14 -4.41 3.80
CA THR A 124 12.81 -5.83 3.62
C THR A 124 13.99 -6.72 3.98
N THR A 125 15.20 -6.41 3.50
CA THR A 125 16.43 -7.14 3.83
C THR A 125 16.73 -7.09 5.32
N ILE A 126 16.62 -5.92 5.97
CA ILE A 126 16.79 -5.80 7.42
C ILE A 126 15.78 -6.67 8.16
N ASN A 127 14.50 -6.66 7.76
CA ASN A 127 13.46 -7.46 8.40
C ASN A 127 13.69 -8.97 8.24
N ILE A 128 14.16 -9.42 7.06
CA ILE A 128 14.51 -10.82 6.82
C ILE A 128 15.72 -11.22 7.68
N LEU A 129 16.79 -10.42 7.68
CA LEU A 129 17.99 -10.68 8.46
C LEU A 129 17.68 -10.70 9.95
N GLN A 130 16.99 -9.68 10.49
CA GLN A 130 16.57 -9.66 11.90
C GLN A 130 15.78 -10.92 12.26
N ARG A 131 14.81 -11.35 11.44
CA ARG A 131 14.02 -12.55 11.76
C ARG A 131 14.79 -13.86 11.59
N ALA A 132 15.76 -13.92 10.69
CA ALA A 132 16.66 -15.06 10.56
C ALA A 132 17.65 -15.14 11.73
N TYR A 133 18.16 -13.99 12.20
CA TYR A 133 19.16 -13.89 13.25
C TYR A 133 18.57 -13.81 14.67
N ILE A 134 17.31 -13.41 14.88
CA ILE A 134 16.61 -13.53 16.18
C ILE A 134 16.49 -15.01 16.62
N LYS A 135 16.74 -15.98 15.72
CA LYS A 135 16.90 -17.39 16.10
C LYS A 135 18.27 -17.77 16.68
N LYS A 136 19.27 -16.88 16.64
CA LYS A 136 20.60 -17.08 17.25
C LYS A 136 20.93 -15.95 18.22
N SER A 137 21.53 -16.27 19.36
CA SER A 137 21.85 -15.25 20.37
C SER A 137 22.95 -14.31 19.85
N LEU A 138 22.90 -13.03 20.25
CA LEU A 138 23.85 -11.99 19.83
C LEU A 138 25.32 -12.33 20.16
N HIS A 139 25.55 -13.22 21.13
CA HIS A 139 26.88 -13.74 21.49
C HIS A 139 27.48 -14.71 20.46
N GLU A 140 26.67 -15.29 19.56
CA GLU A 140 27.18 -16.18 18.50
C GLU A 140 27.71 -15.42 17.28
N LEU A 141 27.70 -14.08 17.32
CA LEU A 141 28.06 -13.18 16.21
C LEU A 141 29.28 -12.30 16.51
N LEU A 142 29.90 -12.44 17.70
CA LEU A 142 31.16 -11.82 18.09
C LEU A 142 32.22 -12.91 18.29
#